data_AF-M1BF17-F1
#
_entry.id   AF-M1BF17-F1
#
_cell.length_a   1.000
_cell.length_b   1.000
_cell.length_c   1.000
_cell.angle_alpha   90.00
_cell.angle_beta   90.00
_cell.angle_gamma   90.00
#
_symmetry.space_group_name_H-M   'P 1'
#
loop_
_entity.id
_entity.type
_entity.pdbx_description
1 polymer ?
#
loop_
_entity_poly.entity_id
_entity_poly.type
_entity_poly.pdbx_seq_one_letter_code
_entity_poly.pdbx_strand_id
1 'polypeptide(L)'
;MNSTDHAPETPTLKIKAFFESAPPLKDAAEIQTKLKEFVDRNSSSGNGKANRVVCVTSGGTTVPLEKRCVRYIDNFSSGHRGSASTEYIMKNHT
;
A
#
# COMPACT_ATOMS: atom_id res chain seq x y z
N MET A 1 -3.12 -25.15 -40.15
CA MET A 1 -2.54 -25.94 -39.03
C MET A 1 -1.72 -24.98 -38.18
N ASN A 2 -1.83 -25.17 -36.87
CA ASN A 2 -1.47 -24.30 -35.74
C ASN A 2 -0.16 -23.51 -35.83
N SER A 3 -0.24 -22.22 -35.45
CA SER A 3 0.86 -21.47 -34.82
C SER A 3 0.31 -20.53 -33.75
N THR A 4 -0.39 -21.09 -32.76
CA THR A 4 -0.57 -20.43 -31.46
C THR A 4 0.68 -20.71 -30.63
N ASP A 5 1.66 -19.83 -30.67
CA ASP A 5 2.67 -19.76 -29.60
C ASP A 5 3.30 -18.37 -29.58
N HIS A 6 2.58 -17.44 -28.97
CA HIS A 6 3.19 -16.22 -28.49
C HIS A 6 2.87 -16.12 -27.01
N ALA A 7 3.65 -16.83 -26.19
CA ALA A 7 3.55 -16.80 -24.74
C ALA A 7 4.07 -15.45 -24.21
N PRO A 8 3.23 -14.61 -23.58
CA PRO A 8 3.67 -13.42 -22.87
C PRO A 8 3.28 -13.53 -21.40
N GLU A 9 3.52 -14.68 -20.75
CA GLU A 9 3.11 -14.90 -19.35
C GLU A 9 4.20 -14.54 -18.32
N THR A 10 5.43 -14.27 -18.79
CA THR A 10 6.62 -14.17 -17.93
C THR A 10 6.58 -13.06 -16.86
N PRO A 11 6.07 -11.84 -17.11
CA PRO A 11 6.05 -10.77 -16.11
C PRO A 11 4.92 -10.95 -15.07
N THR A 12 3.72 -11.30 -15.51
CA THR A 12 2.54 -11.46 -14.65
C THR A 12 2.72 -12.60 -13.66
N LEU A 13 3.30 -13.72 -14.10
CA LEU A 13 3.63 -14.85 -13.22
C LEU A 13 4.64 -14.47 -12.14
N LYS A 14 5.67 -13.68 -12.47
CA LYS A 14 6.68 -13.20 -11.49
C LYS A 14 6.07 -12.26 -10.44
N ILE A 15 5.15 -11.38 -10.86
CA ILE A 15 4.43 -10.49 -9.94
C ILE A 15 3.57 -11.31 -8.96
N LYS A 16 2.84 -12.29 -9.49
CA LYS A 16 1.99 -13.15 -8.65
C LYS A 16 2.83 -13.93 -7.63
N ALA A 17 3.92 -14.54 -8.08
CA ALA A 17 4.86 -15.26 -7.21
C ALA A 17 5.47 -14.35 -6.13
N PHE A 18 5.78 -13.08 -6.46
CA PHE A 18 6.27 -12.11 -5.48
C PHE A 18 5.26 -11.90 -4.35
N PHE A 19 3.99 -11.62 -4.67
CA PHE A 19 2.96 -11.40 -3.65
C PHE A 19 2.62 -12.67 -2.87
N GLU A 20 2.60 -13.84 -3.51
CA GLU A 20 2.38 -15.14 -2.84
C GLU A 20 3.52 -15.51 -1.88
N SER A 21 4.75 -15.06 -2.16
CA SER A 21 5.92 -15.33 -1.30
C SER A 21 5.99 -14.42 -0.07
N ALA A 22 5.28 -13.30 -0.06
CA ALA A 22 5.30 -12.37 1.05
C ALA A 22 4.56 -12.96 2.27
N PRO A 23 5.10 -12.83 3.50
CA PRO A 23 4.39 -13.28 4.69
C PRO A 23 3.06 -12.53 4.83
N PRO A 24 1.97 -13.21 5.26
CA PRO A 24 0.69 -12.57 5.44
C PRO A 24 0.78 -11.49 6.53
N LEU A 25 0.12 -10.36 6.29
CA LEU A 25 -0.01 -9.31 7.29
C LEU A 25 -0.86 -9.82 8.45
N LYS A 26 -0.34 -9.75 9.69
CA LYS A 26 -0.97 -10.34 10.89
C LYS A 26 -2.44 -9.96 11.03
N ASP A 27 -2.77 -8.70 10.75
CA ASP A 27 -4.11 -8.11 10.96
C ASP A 27 -4.77 -7.69 9.63
N ALA A 28 -4.49 -8.41 8.54
CA ALA A 28 -4.93 -8.06 7.18
C ALA A 28 -6.44 -7.79 7.09
N ALA A 29 -7.26 -8.68 7.65
CA ALA A 29 -8.72 -8.59 7.57
C ALA A 29 -9.28 -7.37 8.33
N GLU A 30 -8.72 -7.06 9.50
CA GLU A 30 -9.11 -5.90 10.30
C GLU A 30 -8.74 -4.60 9.59
N ILE A 31 -7.50 -4.51 9.07
CA ILE A 31 -7.02 -3.36 8.32
C ILE A 31 -7.87 -3.13 7.06
N GLN A 32 -8.21 -4.20 6.33
CA GLN A 32 -9.07 -4.12 5.15
C GLN A 32 -10.46 -3.60 5.50
N THR A 33 -11.04 -4.10 6.59
CA THR A 33 -12.36 -3.65 7.09
C THR A 33 -12.33 -2.17 7.44
N LYS A 34 -11.37 -1.74 8.28
CA LYS A 34 -11.22 -0.34 8.69
C LYS A 34 -10.97 0.60 7.51
N LEU A 35 -10.15 0.18 6.55
CA LEU A 35 -9.87 0.96 5.35
C LEU A 35 -11.12 1.12 4.49
N LYS A 36 -11.87 0.02 4.29
CA LYS A 36 -13.13 0.06 3.54
C LYS A 36 -14.14 1.00 4.19
N GLU A 37 -14.36 0.88 5.50
CA GLU A 37 -15.25 1.77 6.25
C GLU A 37 -14.82 3.24 6.14
N PHE A 38 -13.52 3.51 6.18
CA PHE A 38 -12.98 4.86 5.99
C PHE A 38 -13.29 5.41 4.60
N VAL A 39 -13.05 4.64 3.55
CA VAL A 39 -13.32 5.06 2.17
C VAL A 39 -14.82 5.27 1.97
N ASP A 40 -15.65 4.31 2.35
CA ASP A 40 -17.12 4.37 2.16
C ASP A 40 -17.73 5.60 2.85
N ARG A 41 -17.28 5.91 4.08
CA ARG A 41 -17.72 7.09 4.84
C ARG A 41 -17.33 8.41 4.18
N ASN A 42 -16.17 8.47 3.52
CA ASN A 42 -15.67 9.69 2.89
C ASN A 42 -16.16 9.85 1.44
N SER A 43 -16.53 8.77 0.76
CA SER A 43 -17.09 8.81 -0.59
C SER A 43 -18.57 9.24 -0.62
N SER A 44 -19.27 9.17 0.51
CA SER A 44 -20.74 9.31 0.59
C SER A 44 -21.16 10.51 1.46
N SER A 45 -20.94 11.74 1.00
CA SER A 45 -21.41 12.93 1.74
C SER A 45 -22.84 13.30 1.35
N GLY A 46 -23.70 13.50 2.35
CA GLY A 46 -25.14 13.81 2.19
C GLY A 46 -25.46 15.08 1.40
N ASN A 47 -24.45 15.89 1.07
CA ASN A 47 -24.58 17.12 0.28
C ASN A 47 -24.23 16.94 -1.22
N GLY A 48 -24.08 15.70 -1.69
CA GLY A 48 -23.82 15.39 -3.12
C GLY A 48 -22.37 15.60 -3.59
N LYS A 49 -21.43 15.88 -2.68
CA LYS A 49 -19.99 16.02 -2.99
C LYS A 49 -19.16 15.08 -2.11
N ALA A 50 -18.52 14.07 -2.70
CA ALA A 50 -17.59 13.18 -2.01
C ALA A 50 -16.37 13.95 -1.46
N ASN A 51 -15.87 13.55 -0.29
CA ASN A 51 -14.61 14.07 0.24
C ASN A 51 -13.44 13.53 -0.60
N ARG A 52 -12.43 14.36 -0.82
CA ARG A 52 -11.19 13.91 -1.46
C ARG A 52 -10.37 13.10 -0.46
N VAL A 53 -9.86 11.95 -0.91
CA VAL A 53 -9.00 11.08 -0.10
C VAL A 53 -7.60 11.06 -0.72
N VAL A 54 -6.58 11.21 0.12
CA VAL A 54 -5.17 11.11 -0.26
C VAL A 54 -4.52 10.02 0.57
N CYS A 55 -3.79 9.11 -0.08
CA CYS A 55 -2.95 8.12 0.59
C CYS A 55 -1.53 8.64 0.68
N VAL A 56 -1.01 8.81 1.90
CA VAL A 56 0.37 9.23 2.15
C VAL A 56 1.12 8.06 2.77
N THR A 57 2.14 7.57 2.07
CA THR A 57 3.13 6.65 2.64
C THR A 57 4.31 7.43 3.16
N SER A 58 4.75 7.17 4.40
CA SER A 58 5.84 7.90 5.05
C SER A 58 6.65 6.96 5.93
N GLY A 59 7.93 7.29 6.13
CA GLY A 59 8.90 6.47 6.87
C GLY A 59 9.70 5.53 5.97
N GLY A 60 10.60 4.79 6.60
CA GLY A 60 11.46 3.80 5.96
C GLY A 60 10.86 2.40 5.97
N THR A 61 11.43 1.51 5.16
CA THR A 61 11.11 0.08 5.17
C THR A 61 12.37 -0.72 5.45
N THR A 62 12.25 -1.75 6.27
CA THR A 62 13.35 -2.69 6.52
C THR A 62 13.12 -4.00 5.79
N VAL A 63 14.20 -4.64 5.36
CA VAL A 63 14.17 -6.01 4.85
C VAL A 63 15.13 -6.89 5.68
N PRO A 64 14.62 -7.95 6.33
CA PRO A 64 15.45 -8.83 7.14
C PRO A 64 16.36 -9.69 6.26
N LEU A 65 17.58 -9.96 6.72
CA LEU A 65 18.50 -10.90 6.06
C LEU A 65 18.36 -12.33 6.56
N GLU A 66 17.71 -12.53 7.72
CA GLU A 66 17.46 -13.85 8.33
C GLU A 66 16.06 -13.96 8.95
N LYS A 67 15.54 -15.20 9.08
CA LYS A 67 14.21 -15.48 9.69
C LYS A 67 14.10 -15.00 11.14
N ARG A 68 15.15 -15.19 11.93
CA ARG A 68 15.30 -14.57 13.26
C ARG A 68 16.10 -13.30 13.05
N CYS A 69 15.40 -12.23 12.72
CA CYS A 69 15.99 -10.98 12.25
C CYS A 69 16.93 -10.39 13.30
N VAL A 70 18.22 -10.40 12.98
CA VAL A 70 19.28 -9.71 13.73
C VAL A 70 20.02 -8.70 12.86
N ARG A 71 20.02 -8.92 11.53
CA ARG A 71 20.52 -7.99 10.53
C ARG A 71 19.42 -7.65 9.53
N TYR A 72 19.41 -6.41 9.09
CA TYR A 72 18.44 -5.91 8.12
C TYR A 72 19.07 -4.80 7.28
N ILE A 73 18.54 -4.64 6.07
CA ILE A 73 18.78 -3.43 5.26
C ILE A 73 17.64 -2.47 5.58
N ASP A 74 17.98 -1.21 5.86
CA ASP A 74 17.02 -0.15 6.15
C ASP A 74 17.08 0.93 5.08
N ASN A 75 15.92 1.29 4.54
CA ASN A 75 15.74 2.49 3.75
C ASN A 75 15.38 3.64 4.70
N PHE A 76 16.39 4.24 5.34
CA PHE A 76 16.15 5.25 6.37
C PHE A 76 15.34 6.45 5.87
N SER A 77 14.31 6.80 6.64
CA SER A 77 13.52 8.03 6.45
C SER A 77 12.91 8.44 7.79
N SER A 78 13.12 9.69 8.18
CA SER A 78 12.51 10.25 9.41
C SER A 78 11.00 10.43 9.29
N GLY A 79 10.43 10.29 8.09
CA GLY A 79 9.01 10.52 7.83
C GLY A 79 8.55 11.98 7.92
N HIS A 80 9.47 12.92 8.19
CA HIS A 80 9.15 14.34 8.40
C HIS A 80 8.38 14.94 7.21
N ARG A 81 8.80 14.63 5.98
CA ARG A 81 8.11 15.09 4.76
C ARG A 81 6.65 14.61 4.69
N GLY A 82 6.40 13.34 4.98
CA GLY A 82 5.04 12.79 4.93
C GLY A 82 4.14 13.36 6.02
N SER A 83 4.67 13.54 7.23
CA SER A 83 3.93 14.18 8.33
C SER A 83 3.56 15.63 8.00
N ALA A 84 4.55 16.43 7.60
CA ALA A 84 4.33 17.83 7.24
C ALA A 84 3.38 17.98 6.03
N SER A 85 3.50 17.10 5.02
CA SER A 85 2.57 17.08 3.88
C SER A 85 1.14 16.77 4.32
N THR A 86 0.96 15.82 5.23
CA THR A 86 -0.37 15.44 5.77
C THR A 86 -1.00 16.61 6.52
N GLU A 87 -0.23 17.30 7.39
CA GLU A 87 -0.70 18.50 8.10
C GLU A 87 -1.10 19.62 7.14
N TYR A 88 -0.30 19.84 6.10
CA TYR A 88 -0.58 20.86 5.09
C TYR A 88 -1.85 20.53 4.29
N ILE A 89 -2.03 19.27 3.88
CA ILE A 89 -3.22 18.83 3.15
C ILE A 89 -4.47 19.04 4.01
N MET A 90 -4.43 18.64 5.29
CA MET A 90 -5.57 18.81 6.19
C MET A 90 -5.92 20.28 6.42
N LYS A 91 -4.92 21.16 6.56
CA LYS A 91 -5.16 22.61 6.75
C LYS A 91 -5.77 23.29 5.51
N ASN A 92 -5.46 22.82 4.30
CA ASN A 92 -5.80 23.53 3.06
C ASN A 92 -6.88 22.84 2.21
N HIS A 93 -7.31 21.63 2.56
CA HIS A 93 -8.34 20.87 1.82
C HIS A 93 -9.56 20.46 2.65
N THR A 94 -9.64 20.90 3.91
CA THR A 94 -10.91 20.94 4.68
C THR A 94 -11.63 22.24 4.39
#